data_AF-A0A9D6GNP5-F1
#
_entry.id   AF-A0A9D6GNP5-F1
#
_cell.length_a   1.000
_cell.length_b   1.000
_cell.length_c   1.000
_cell.angle_alpha   90.00
_cell.angle_beta   90.00
_cell.angle_gamma   90.00
#
_symmetry.space_group_name_H-M   'P 1'
#
loop_
_entity.id
_entity.type
_entity.pdbx_description
1 polymer ?
#
loop_
_entity_poly.entity_id
_entity_poly.type
_entity_poly.pdbx_seq_one_letter_code
_entity_poly.pdbx_strand_id
1 'polypeptide(L)'
;MLASAHGERTDPTDPTDHVKPGFTQRWRWWVVCLILLVAVGGVDGLSGHEVSVFLLYALPVGVATRRLGASAGVVVSSLATLVWIVADVASGHEYSAAWILPVNAANRLFCFLLVVAAIRYVDARRDALDARLRAFSGEVPVCTTCDRIQGPDAHWRRFTEHLTEYGQARLDHKACADCARRTYARAGYREAS
;
A
#
# COMPACT_ATOMS: atom_id res chain seq x y z
N MET A 1 2.81 -48.52 12.20
CA MET A 1 1.46 -47.92 12.20
C MET A 1 1.38 -46.95 13.36
N LEU A 2 1.39 -45.65 13.07
CA LEU A 2 0.70 -44.57 13.79
C LEU A 2 0.99 -43.30 12.99
N ALA A 3 0.22 -43.14 11.92
CA ALA A 3 0.19 -41.91 11.13
C ALA A 3 -0.56 -40.87 11.98
N SER A 4 0.16 -39.92 12.56
CA SER A 4 -0.44 -38.74 13.19
C SER A 4 -0.92 -37.81 12.08
N ALA A 5 -2.21 -37.92 11.77
CA ALA A 5 -2.95 -36.95 10.98
C ALA A 5 -2.94 -35.60 11.73
N HIS A 6 -1.97 -34.76 11.39
CA HIS A 6 -2.05 -33.33 11.70
C HIS A 6 -3.08 -32.72 10.77
N GLY A 7 -4.33 -32.66 11.26
CA GLY A 7 -5.35 -31.81 10.67
C GLY A 7 -4.85 -30.37 10.69
N GLU A 8 -4.85 -29.73 9.52
CA GLU A 8 -4.68 -28.29 9.37
C GLU A 8 -5.72 -27.59 10.26
N ARG A 9 -5.25 -27.11 11.40
CA ARG A 9 -6.02 -26.27 12.30
C ARG A 9 -5.94 -24.88 11.68
N THR A 10 -7.00 -24.47 10.97
CA THR A 10 -7.11 -23.11 10.46
C THR A 10 -7.07 -22.16 11.65
N ASP A 11 -6.02 -21.33 11.68
CA ASP A 11 -5.77 -20.36 12.74
C ASP A 11 -6.77 -19.20 12.59
N PRO A 12 -7.68 -18.96 13.56
CA PRO A 12 -8.65 -17.86 13.48
C PRO A 12 -8.00 -16.46 13.58
N THR A 13 -6.68 -16.38 13.73
CA THR A 13 -5.90 -15.13 13.71
C THR A 13 -5.07 -14.93 12.43
N ASP A 14 -5.22 -15.79 11.41
CA ASP A 14 -4.51 -15.68 10.14
C ASP A 14 -4.86 -14.35 9.42
N PRO A 15 -3.92 -13.39 9.32
CA PRO A 15 -4.17 -12.11 8.66
C PRO A 15 -4.23 -12.25 7.12
N THR A 16 -3.86 -13.42 6.57
CA THR A 16 -3.89 -13.69 5.13
C THR A 16 -5.26 -14.05 4.59
N ASP A 17 -6.30 -14.06 5.45
CA ASP A 17 -7.71 -14.01 5.06
C ASP A 17 -8.10 -12.63 4.49
N HIS A 18 -7.23 -12.06 3.66
CA HIS A 18 -7.59 -11.08 2.66
C HIS A 18 -8.44 -11.78 1.61
N VAL A 19 -9.69 -12.07 1.93
CA VAL A 19 -10.73 -12.38 0.94
C VAL A 19 -10.65 -11.27 -0.10
N LYS A 20 -10.05 -11.58 -1.26
CA LYS A 20 -9.96 -10.63 -2.37
C LYS A 20 -11.37 -10.13 -2.59
N PRO A 21 -11.62 -8.81 -2.55
CA PRO A 21 -12.98 -8.28 -2.54
C PRO A 21 -13.74 -8.93 -3.69
N GLY A 22 -14.84 -9.60 -3.35
CA GLY A 22 -15.62 -10.38 -4.30
C GLY A 22 -15.97 -9.55 -5.53
N PHE A 23 -16.26 -10.21 -6.64
CA PHE A 23 -16.64 -9.54 -7.90
C PHE A 23 -17.73 -8.46 -7.69
N THR A 24 -18.68 -8.73 -6.79
CA THR A 24 -19.77 -7.83 -6.35
C THR A 24 -19.32 -6.59 -5.54
N GLN A 25 -18.08 -6.51 -5.07
CA GLN A 25 -17.56 -5.33 -4.39
C GLN A 25 -16.74 -4.44 -5.35
N ARG A 26 -16.14 -5.03 -6.39
CA ARG A 26 -15.37 -4.30 -7.41
C ARG A 26 -16.26 -3.51 -8.38
N TRP A 27 -17.42 -4.04 -8.79
CA TRP A 27 -18.29 -3.32 -9.75
C TRP A 27 -18.81 -1.97 -9.20
N ARG A 28 -19.07 -1.87 -7.89
CA ARG A 28 -19.51 -0.62 -7.26
C ARG A 28 -18.53 0.53 -7.51
N TRP A 29 -17.23 0.24 -7.48
CA TRP A 29 -16.20 1.25 -7.75
C TRP A 29 -16.13 1.68 -9.21
N TRP A 30 -16.41 0.77 -10.15
CA TRP A 30 -16.56 1.13 -11.55
C TRP A 30 -17.74 2.08 -11.77
N VAL A 31 -18.88 1.81 -11.10
CA VAL A 31 -20.05 2.70 -11.14
C VAL A 31 -19.72 4.07 -10.56
N VAL A 32 -19.03 4.13 -9.41
CA VAL A 32 -18.59 5.40 -8.81
C VAL A 32 -17.67 6.16 -9.78
N CYS A 33 -16.71 5.49 -10.42
CA CYS A 33 -15.82 6.13 -11.39
C CYS A 33 -16.60 6.67 -12.60
N LEU A 34 -17.58 5.92 -13.11
CA LEU A 34 -18.43 6.36 -14.21
C LEU A 34 -19.26 7.61 -13.82
N ILE A 35 -19.89 7.59 -12.64
CA ILE A 35 -20.66 8.74 -12.13
C ILE A 35 -19.75 9.96 -12.00
N LEU A 36 -18.55 9.80 -11.44
CA LEU A 36 -17.57 10.89 -11.32
C LEU A 36 -17.15 11.42 -12.69
N LEU A 37 -16.86 10.56 -13.67
CA LEU A 37 -16.50 11.00 -15.02
C LEU A 37 -17.64 11.79 -15.69
N VAL A 38 -18.88 11.32 -15.58
CA VAL A 38 -20.06 12.01 -16.13
C VAL A 38 -20.27 13.34 -15.42
N ALA A 39 -20.18 13.38 -14.10
CA ALA A 39 -20.35 14.60 -13.32
C ALA A 39 -19.27 15.64 -13.67
N VAL A 40 -18.00 15.22 -13.72
CA VAL A 40 -16.89 16.11 -14.07
C VAL A 40 -16.99 16.59 -15.52
N GLY A 41 -17.31 15.70 -16.47
CA GLY A 41 -17.54 16.08 -17.86
C GLY A 41 -18.72 17.03 -18.06
N GLY A 42 -19.80 16.85 -17.29
CA GLY A 42 -20.93 17.78 -17.27
C GLY A 42 -20.54 19.15 -16.74
N VAL A 43 -19.77 19.20 -15.65
CA VAL A 43 -19.24 20.46 -15.10
C VAL A 43 -18.31 21.15 -16.11
N ASP A 44 -17.43 20.41 -16.76
CA ASP A 44 -16.50 20.91 -17.78
C ASP A 44 -17.26 21.54 -18.96
N GLY A 45 -18.24 20.81 -19.51
CA GLY A 45 -19.08 21.33 -20.60
C GLY A 45 -19.91 22.55 -20.22
N LEU A 46 -20.43 22.61 -18.99
CA LEU A 46 -21.21 23.75 -18.49
C LEU A 46 -20.36 24.98 -18.13
N SER A 47 -19.12 24.75 -17.69
CA SER A 47 -18.18 25.83 -17.35
C SER A 47 -17.63 26.52 -18.60
N GLY A 48 -17.76 25.88 -19.76
CA GLY A 48 -17.18 26.31 -21.02
C GLY A 48 -15.65 26.17 -21.01
N HIS A 49 -15.01 26.49 -22.14
CA HIS A 49 -13.57 26.28 -22.29
C HIS A 49 -12.68 27.33 -21.64
N GLU A 50 -13.26 28.44 -21.17
CA GLU A 50 -12.51 29.48 -20.48
C GLU A 50 -12.06 29.03 -19.08
N VAL A 51 -12.77 28.07 -18.48
CA VAL A 51 -12.50 27.57 -17.14
C VAL A 51 -11.89 26.16 -17.19
N SER A 52 -10.68 26.01 -16.64
CA SER A 52 -10.03 24.69 -16.56
C SER A 52 -10.46 23.93 -15.31
N VAL A 53 -11.22 22.85 -15.49
CA VAL A 53 -11.57 21.89 -14.42
C VAL A 53 -10.70 20.62 -14.42
N PHE A 54 -9.49 20.72 -14.99
CA PHE A 54 -8.54 19.62 -15.16
C PHE A 54 -8.33 18.75 -13.90
N LEU A 55 -8.18 19.38 -12.73
CA LEU A 55 -7.92 18.65 -11.48
C LEU A 55 -9.08 17.75 -11.04
N LEU A 56 -10.32 18.07 -11.41
CA LEU A 56 -11.48 17.25 -11.04
C LEU A 56 -11.46 15.88 -11.74
N TYR A 57 -10.89 15.81 -12.95
CA TYR A 57 -10.71 14.54 -13.68
C TYR A 57 -9.70 13.60 -13.00
N ALA A 58 -8.83 14.10 -12.12
CA ALA A 58 -7.93 13.25 -11.34
C ALA A 58 -8.66 12.45 -10.23
N LEU A 59 -9.87 12.86 -9.83
CA LEU A 59 -10.66 12.17 -8.80
C LEU A 59 -11.06 10.74 -9.21
N PRO A 60 -11.75 10.51 -10.35
CA PRO A 60 -12.07 9.15 -10.78
C PRO A 60 -10.81 8.31 -11.03
N VAL A 61 -9.72 8.90 -11.55
CA VAL A 61 -8.42 8.22 -11.73
C VAL A 61 -7.87 7.73 -10.39
N GLY A 62 -7.86 8.60 -9.37
CA GLY A 62 -7.37 8.26 -8.04
C GLY A 62 -8.23 7.19 -7.33
N VAL A 63 -9.56 7.26 -7.48
CA VAL A 63 -10.49 6.26 -6.93
C VAL A 63 -10.26 4.91 -7.61
N ALA A 64 -10.20 4.86 -8.94
CA ALA A 64 -9.93 3.64 -9.69
C ALA A 64 -8.59 3.03 -9.28
N THR A 65 -7.53 3.84 -9.21
CA THR A 65 -6.19 3.36 -8.85
C THR A 65 -6.16 2.71 -7.47
N ARG A 66 -6.77 3.34 -6.46
CA ARG A 66 -6.74 2.82 -5.07
C ARG A 66 -7.66 1.65 -4.83
N ARG A 67 -8.82 1.59 -5.48
CA ARG A 67 -9.87 0.60 -5.20
C ARG A 67 -9.85 -0.60 -6.13
N LEU A 68 -9.37 -0.40 -7.36
CA LEU A 68 -9.38 -1.40 -8.43
C LEU A 68 -7.98 -1.72 -8.96
N GLY A 69 -6.98 -0.93 -8.60
CA GLY A 69 -5.57 -1.15 -8.92
C GLY A 69 -5.06 -0.32 -10.11
N ALA A 70 -3.76 -0.49 -10.39
CA ALA A 70 -3.03 0.28 -11.39
C ALA A 70 -3.64 0.26 -12.79
N SER A 71 -3.99 -0.93 -13.27
CA SER A 71 -4.53 -1.11 -14.62
C SER A 71 -5.87 -0.39 -14.80
N ALA A 72 -6.72 -0.40 -13.76
CA ALA A 72 -7.97 0.35 -13.77
C ALA A 72 -7.72 1.86 -13.79
N GLY A 73 -6.72 2.34 -13.02
CA GLY A 73 -6.28 3.74 -13.06
C GLY A 73 -5.85 4.19 -14.47
N VAL A 74 -5.10 3.36 -15.20
CA VAL A 74 -4.69 3.64 -16.59
C VAL A 74 -5.91 3.72 -17.51
N VAL A 75 -6.82 2.75 -17.43
CA VAL A 75 -8.07 2.75 -18.24
C VAL A 75 -8.89 4.01 -17.97
N VAL A 76 -9.09 4.36 -16.70
CA VAL A 76 -9.86 5.54 -16.32
C VAL A 76 -9.15 6.85 -16.70
N SER A 77 -7.82 6.88 -16.72
CA SER A 77 -7.06 8.03 -17.24
C SER A 77 -7.31 8.27 -18.72
N SER A 78 -7.31 7.20 -19.53
CA SER A 78 -7.65 7.29 -20.95
C SER A 78 -9.08 7.75 -21.16
N LEU A 79 -10.04 7.19 -20.41
CA LEU A 79 -11.45 7.61 -20.47
C LEU A 79 -11.64 9.06 -20.04
N ALA A 80 -10.96 9.52 -18.99
CA ALA A 80 -11.01 10.91 -18.54
C ALA A 80 -10.51 11.88 -19.62
N THR A 81 -9.39 11.54 -20.28
CA THR A 81 -8.88 12.34 -21.41
C THR A 81 -9.87 12.35 -22.58
N LEU A 82 -10.50 11.20 -22.90
CA LEU A 82 -11.52 11.13 -23.95
C LEU A 82 -12.75 11.98 -23.63
N VAL A 83 -13.25 11.93 -22.39
CA VAL A 83 -14.38 12.75 -21.94
C VAL A 83 -14.04 14.23 -22.04
N TRP A 84 -12.83 14.64 -21.63
CA TRP A 84 -12.39 16.02 -21.80
C TRP A 84 -12.35 16.44 -23.28
N ILE A 85 -11.79 15.61 -24.19
CA ILE A 85 -11.78 15.91 -25.63
C ILE A 85 -13.21 16.13 -26.14
N VAL A 86 -14.15 15.27 -25.74
CA VAL A 86 -15.56 15.40 -26.14
C VAL A 86 -16.16 16.69 -25.60
N ALA A 87 -15.93 17.03 -24.33
CA ALA A 87 -16.44 18.26 -23.73
C ALA A 87 -15.87 19.51 -24.42
N ASP A 88 -14.58 19.53 -24.69
CA ASP A 88 -13.86 20.64 -25.32
C ASP A 88 -14.30 20.86 -26.78
N VAL A 89 -14.48 19.80 -27.56
CA VAL A 89 -15.00 19.93 -28.93
C VAL A 89 -16.49 20.33 -28.91
N ALA A 90 -17.28 19.77 -28.00
CA ALA A 90 -18.72 20.03 -27.91
C ALA A 90 -19.06 21.45 -27.44
N SER A 91 -18.20 22.07 -26.65
CA SER A 91 -18.41 23.45 -26.23
C SER A 91 -18.07 24.46 -27.35
N GLY A 92 -17.39 24.02 -28.43
CA GLY A 92 -17.07 24.84 -29.60
C GLY A 92 -15.68 25.47 -29.62
N HIS A 93 -14.66 24.86 -29.00
CA HIS A 93 -13.33 25.45 -28.88
C HIS A 93 -12.68 25.63 -30.26
N GLU A 94 -12.37 26.87 -30.63
CA GLU A 94 -11.57 27.14 -31.82
C GLU A 94 -10.08 27.20 -31.45
N TYR A 95 -9.34 26.14 -31.78
CA TYR A 95 -7.89 26.15 -31.65
C TYR A 95 -7.23 26.90 -32.80
N SER A 96 -6.23 27.73 -32.48
CA SER A 96 -5.41 28.41 -33.49
C SER A 96 -4.62 27.46 -34.39
N ALA A 97 -4.36 26.23 -33.91
CA ALA A 97 -3.74 25.17 -34.70
C ALA A 97 -4.24 23.79 -34.25
N ALA A 98 -4.45 22.89 -35.21
CA ALA A 98 -5.00 21.56 -34.96
C ALA A 98 -4.12 20.67 -34.07
N TRP A 99 -2.82 20.94 -33.96
CA TRP A 99 -1.90 20.17 -33.12
C TRP A 99 -2.04 20.49 -31.62
N ILE A 100 -2.71 21.58 -31.26
CA ILE A 100 -2.88 21.98 -29.85
C ILE A 100 -3.75 20.97 -29.10
N LEU A 101 -4.85 20.52 -29.71
CA LEU A 101 -5.74 19.51 -29.11
C LEU A 101 -5.01 18.20 -28.75
N PRO A 102 -4.29 17.51 -29.67
CA PRO A 102 -3.58 16.29 -29.33
C PRO A 102 -2.43 16.51 -28.34
N VAL A 103 -1.74 17.66 -28.36
CA VAL A 103 -0.72 17.98 -27.34
C VAL A 103 -1.36 18.18 -25.96
N ASN A 104 -2.50 18.86 -25.87
CA ASN A 104 -3.25 19.01 -24.63
C ASN A 104 -3.76 17.66 -24.11
N ALA A 105 -4.31 16.81 -25.00
CA ALA A 105 -4.73 15.46 -24.66
C ALA A 105 -3.55 14.61 -24.13
N ALA A 106 -2.39 14.68 -24.79
CA ALA A 106 -1.18 13.98 -24.37
C ALA A 106 -0.69 14.46 -23.00
N ASN A 107 -0.64 15.77 -22.77
CA ASN A 107 -0.28 16.36 -21.48
C ASN A 107 -1.22 15.91 -20.36
N ARG A 108 -2.53 15.93 -20.61
CA ARG A 108 -3.54 15.48 -19.63
C ARG A 108 -3.38 14.00 -19.30
N LEU A 109 -3.27 13.15 -20.34
CA LEU A 109 -3.04 11.72 -20.15
C LEU A 109 -1.76 11.46 -19.38
N PHE A 110 -0.66 12.13 -19.73
CA PHE A 110 0.63 12.00 -19.05
C PHE A 110 0.51 12.38 -17.56
N CYS A 111 -0.13 13.51 -17.24
CA CYS A 111 -0.36 13.90 -15.85
C CYS A 111 -1.21 12.89 -15.08
N PHE A 112 -2.27 12.34 -15.67
CA PHE A 112 -3.08 11.31 -15.00
C PHE A 112 -2.29 10.02 -14.79
N LEU A 113 -1.45 9.61 -15.75
CA LEU A 113 -0.54 8.47 -15.57
C LEU A 113 0.49 8.73 -14.46
N LEU A 114 0.99 9.97 -14.32
CA LEU A 114 1.83 10.36 -13.19
C LEU A 114 1.07 10.25 -11.86
N VAL A 115 -0.22 10.62 -11.83
CA VAL A 115 -1.06 10.42 -10.63
C VAL A 115 -1.18 8.93 -10.30
N VAL A 116 -1.42 8.06 -11.29
CA VAL A 116 -1.45 6.61 -11.08
C VAL A 116 -0.11 6.12 -10.52
N ALA A 117 1.01 6.52 -11.14
CA ALA A 117 2.34 6.13 -10.71
C ALA A 117 2.67 6.63 -9.29
N ALA A 118 2.33 7.88 -8.98
CA ALA A 118 2.55 8.48 -7.67
C ALA A 118 1.75 7.76 -6.57
N ILE A 119 0.48 7.46 -6.82
CA ILE A 119 -0.36 6.70 -5.87
C ILE A 119 0.26 5.34 -5.60
N ARG A 120 0.64 4.60 -6.66
CA ARG A 120 1.29 3.29 -6.52
C ARG A 120 2.60 3.36 -5.74
N TYR A 121 3.41 4.37 -6.00
CA TYR A 121 4.68 4.56 -5.29
C TYR A 121 4.45 4.80 -3.80
N VAL A 122 3.48 5.66 -3.45
CA VAL A 122 3.13 5.97 -2.07
C VAL A 122 2.55 4.74 -1.37
N ASP A 123 1.63 4.02 -2.00
CA ASP A 123 1.00 2.83 -1.40
C ASP A 123 2.04 1.72 -1.18
N ALA A 124 2.91 1.44 -2.16
CA ALA A 124 4.00 0.47 -1.98
C ALA A 124 4.98 0.85 -0.86
N ARG A 125 5.24 2.16 -0.67
CA ARG A 125 6.09 2.66 0.42
C ARG A 125 5.40 2.54 1.78
N ARG A 126 4.10 2.83 1.84
CA ARG A 126 3.29 2.66 3.06
C ARG A 126 3.25 1.20 3.47
N ASP A 127 2.97 0.29 2.55
CA ASP A 127 2.93 -1.14 2.82
C ASP A 127 4.28 -1.66 3.35
N ALA A 128 5.39 -1.20 2.76
CA ALA A 128 6.74 -1.55 3.22
C ALA A 128 7.07 -1.00 4.61
N LEU A 129 6.59 0.21 4.94
CA LEU A 129 6.76 0.80 6.28
C LEU A 129 5.89 0.08 7.31
N ASP A 130 4.64 -0.18 6.99
CA ASP A 130 3.69 -0.86 7.86
C ASP A 130 4.14 -2.29 8.17
N ALA A 131 4.72 -3.00 7.19
CA ALA A 131 5.32 -4.32 7.42
C ALA A 131 6.46 -4.27 8.45
N ARG A 132 7.29 -3.22 8.43
CA ARG A 132 8.36 -3.03 9.42
C ARG A 132 7.81 -2.69 10.80
N LEU A 133 6.77 -1.86 10.88
CA LEU A 133 6.11 -1.53 12.14
C LEU A 133 5.49 -2.77 12.77
N ARG A 134 4.75 -3.56 11.99
CA ARG A 134 4.12 -4.82 12.44
C ARG A 134 5.13 -5.87 12.94
N ALA A 135 6.38 -5.81 12.50
CA ALA A 135 7.42 -6.68 13.03
C ALA A 135 7.78 -6.40 14.51
N PHE A 136 7.36 -5.25 15.05
CA PHE A 136 7.63 -4.83 16.44
C PHE A 136 6.39 -4.48 17.26
N SER A 137 5.24 -4.23 16.61
CA SER A 137 4.00 -3.85 17.27
C SER A 137 2.97 -4.99 17.24
N GLY A 138 2.19 -5.09 18.32
CA GLY A 138 1.12 -6.08 18.46
C GLY A 138 1.52 -7.34 19.25
N GLU A 139 0.72 -8.40 19.08
CA GLU A 139 1.00 -9.71 19.64
C GLU A 139 2.06 -10.40 18.79
N VAL A 140 3.29 -10.47 19.30
CA VAL A 140 4.39 -11.15 18.63
C VAL A 140 4.55 -12.54 19.26
N PRO A 141 4.27 -13.65 18.54
CA PRO A 141 4.42 -14.98 19.10
C PRO A 141 5.88 -15.28 19.46
N VAL A 142 6.09 -15.71 20.70
CA VAL A 142 7.38 -16.18 21.20
C VAL A 142 7.26 -17.65 21.55
N CYS A 143 8.18 -18.47 21.04
CA CYS A 143 8.21 -19.90 21.32
C CYS A 143 8.58 -20.12 22.79
N THR A 144 7.66 -20.69 23.58
CA THR A 144 7.85 -20.92 25.02
C THR A 144 8.97 -21.91 25.37
N THR A 145 9.52 -22.63 24.38
CA THR A 145 10.57 -23.63 24.58
C THR A 145 11.97 -23.09 24.28
N CYS A 146 12.10 -22.19 23.31
CA CYS A 146 13.42 -21.74 22.82
C CYS A 146 13.55 -20.23 22.64
N ASP A 147 12.52 -19.46 23.01
CA ASP A 147 12.44 -18.00 22.94
C ASP A 147 12.70 -17.42 21.55
N ARG A 148 12.54 -18.24 20.50
CA ARG A 148 12.49 -17.74 19.11
C ARG A 148 11.22 -16.94 18.90
N ILE A 149 11.32 -15.91 18.07
CA ILE A 149 10.23 -15.00 17.74
C ILE A 149 9.75 -15.30 16.32
N GLN A 150 8.44 -15.27 16.10
CA GLN A 150 7.87 -15.43 14.77
C GLN A 150 7.76 -14.06 14.07
N GLY A 151 8.35 -13.96 12.88
CA GLY A 151 8.28 -12.75 12.05
C GLY A 151 6.93 -12.60 11.33
N PRO A 152 6.70 -11.45 10.67
CA PRO A 152 5.49 -11.20 9.88
C PRO A 152 5.37 -12.12 8.64
N ASP A 153 6.44 -12.80 8.26
CA ASP A 153 6.49 -13.83 7.22
C ASP A 153 6.24 -15.24 7.74
N ALA A 154 5.76 -15.36 8.99
CA ALA A 154 5.52 -16.60 9.71
C ALA A 154 6.76 -17.48 9.98
N HIS A 155 7.96 -17.01 9.66
CA HIS A 155 9.21 -17.74 9.90
C HIS A 155 9.77 -17.46 11.31
N TRP A 156 10.21 -18.52 12.00
CA TRP A 156 10.79 -18.44 13.35
C TRP A 156 12.28 -18.11 13.32
N ARG A 157 12.67 -17.06 14.04
CA ARG A 157 14.06 -16.55 14.09
C ARG A 157 14.51 -16.31 15.52
N ARG A 158 15.82 -16.19 15.74
CA ARG A 158 16.33 -15.71 17.04
C ARG A 158 15.97 -14.23 17.21
N PHE A 159 15.81 -13.80 18.45
CA PHE A 159 15.56 -12.38 18.77
C PHE A 159 16.59 -11.44 18.13
N THR A 160 17.87 -11.81 18.15
CA THR A 160 18.95 -11.02 17.57
C THR A 160 18.87 -10.91 16.04
N GLU A 161 18.51 -12.00 15.35
CA GLU A 161 18.29 -12.01 13.91
C GLU A 161 17.10 -11.12 13.55
N HIS A 162 16.01 -11.23 14.31
CA HIS A 162 14.80 -10.42 14.13
C HIS A 162 15.06 -8.91 14.27
N LEU A 163 15.77 -8.50 15.33
CA LEU A 163 16.15 -7.10 15.55
C LEU A 163 17.06 -6.55 14.45
N THR A 164 17.96 -7.37 13.91
CA THR A 164 18.88 -6.96 12.85
C THR A 164 18.14 -6.82 11.52
N GLU A 165 17.30 -7.79 11.17
CA GLU A 165 16.58 -7.86 9.89
C GLU A 165 15.49 -6.80 9.77
N TYR A 166 14.58 -6.73 10.75
CA TYR A 166 13.44 -5.80 10.70
C TYR A 166 13.74 -4.45 11.36
N GLY A 167 14.56 -4.45 12.39
CA GLY A 167 14.79 -3.28 13.25
C GLY A 167 16.00 -2.47 12.81
N GLN A 168 16.78 -3.02 11.87
CA GLN A 168 18.07 -2.49 11.45
C GLN A 168 18.98 -2.19 12.66
N ALA A 169 18.78 -2.94 13.76
CA ALA A 169 19.46 -2.70 15.01
C ALA A 169 20.89 -3.21 14.91
N ARG A 170 21.85 -2.38 15.32
CA ARG A 170 23.23 -2.82 15.51
C ARG A 170 23.36 -3.33 16.94
N LEU A 171 23.50 -4.64 17.09
CA LEU A 171 23.55 -5.29 18.39
C LEU A 171 24.94 -5.15 19.00
N ASP A 172 24.99 -4.59 20.20
CA ASP A 172 26.18 -4.55 21.05
C ASP A 172 25.92 -5.43 22.28
N HIS A 173 26.79 -6.42 22.48
CA HIS A 173 26.60 -7.40 23.54
C HIS A 173 27.17 -6.87 24.85
N LYS A 174 26.29 -6.55 25.80
CA LYS A 174 26.67 -6.08 27.14
C LYS A 174 26.04 -6.95 28.22
N ALA A 175 26.73 -7.08 29.35
CA ALA A 175 26.11 -7.60 30.57
C ALA A 175 25.24 -6.51 31.20
N CYS A 176 23.98 -6.82 31.49
CA CYS A 176 23.13 -5.89 32.26
C CYS A 176 23.65 -5.78 33.71
N ALA A 177 23.25 -4.72 34.42
CA ALA A 177 23.67 -4.49 35.80
C ALA A 177 23.34 -5.68 36.72
N ASP A 178 22.21 -6.36 36.52
CA ASP A 178 21.84 -7.53 37.31
C ASP A 178 22.74 -8.73 37.06
N CYS A 179 23.01 -9.04 35.80
CA CYS A 179 23.90 -10.13 35.43
C CYS A 179 25.34 -9.84 35.87
N ALA A 180 25.83 -8.61 35.66
CA ALA A 180 27.15 -8.19 36.12
C ALA A 180 27.27 -8.35 37.64
N ARG A 181 26.28 -7.88 38.41
CA ARG A 181 26.23 -8.05 39.88
C ARG A 181 26.28 -9.52 40.29
N ARG A 182 25.50 -10.40 39.65
CA ARG A 182 25.50 -11.83 39.97
C ARG A 182 26.85 -12.49 39.68
N THR A 183 27.52 -12.09 38.59
CA THR A 183 28.84 -12.62 38.24
C THR A 183 29.91 -12.19 39.24
N TYR A 184 29.93 -10.90 39.65
CA TYR A 184 30.85 -10.42 40.68
C TYR A 184 30.58 -11.05 42.05
N ALA A 185 29.31 -11.17 42.45
CA ALA A 185 28.94 -11.83 43.69
C ALA A 185 29.39 -13.31 43.71
N ARG A 186 29.18 -14.04 42.60
CA ARG A 186 29.65 -15.44 42.45
C ARG A 186 31.18 -15.57 42.46
N ALA A 187 31.91 -14.61 41.90
CA ALA A 187 33.36 -14.60 41.94
C ALA A 187 33.86 -14.48 43.40
N GLY A 188 33.27 -13.58 44.19
CA GLY A 188 33.62 -13.44 45.62
C GLY A 188 33.37 -14.69 46.46
N TYR A 189 32.34 -15.49 46.15
CA TYR A 189 32.11 -16.76 46.86
C TYR A 189 33.12 -17.85 46.52
N ARG A 190 33.69 -17.86 45.31
CA ARG A 190 34.71 -18.84 44.89
C ARG A 190 36.09 -18.56 45.51
N GLU A 191 36.36 -17.31 45.88
CA GLU A 191 37.61 -16.92 46.53
C GLU A 191 37.58 -17.17 48.05
N ALA A 192 36.39 -17.32 48.63
CA ALA A 192 36.18 -17.56 50.07
C ALA A 192 36.03 -19.04 50.46
N SER A 193 36.11 -19.96 49.49
CA SER A 193 36.00 -21.43 49.66
C SER A 193 37.32 -22.12 49.33
#